data_AF-A0A382CNA9-F1
#
_entry.id   AF-A0A382CNA9-F1
#
_cell.length_a   1.000
_cell.length_b   1.000
_cell.length_c   1.000
_cell.angle_alpha   90.00
_cell.angle_beta   90.00
_cell.angle_gamma   90.00
#
_symmetry.space_group_name_H-M   'P 1'
#
loop_
_entity.id
_entity.type
_entity.pdbx_description
1 polymer ?
#
loop_
_entity_poly.entity_id
_entity_poly.type
_entity_poly.pdbx_seq_one_letter_code
_entity_poly.pdbx_strand_id
1 'polypeptide(L)'
;MLLAKGEFAVSYGDDEIEVWVTQMGPWANMNTAFVDRVHGVVAIVDPYDGKGWLKALDDENLIPTHILLTHTHKDHTAGVKAIRKAHPEIEVWGHEESVSPSILGRIFFRRTDFTHVWNHAPNEAMVWESGSIHLTVIHSPGHAP
;
A
#
# COMPACT_ATOMS: atom_id res chain seq x y z
N MET A 1 -9.43 -5.91 20.05
CA MET A 1 -9.35 -4.52 20.58
C MET A 1 -9.43 -3.59 19.38
N LEU A 2 -10.19 -2.49 19.43
CA LEU A 2 -10.25 -1.51 18.34
C LEU A 2 -9.07 -0.54 18.50
N LEU A 3 -8.33 -0.26 17.43
CA LEU A 3 -7.23 0.71 17.44
C LEU A 3 -7.80 2.13 17.59
N ALA A 4 -7.12 2.96 18.37
CA ALA A 4 -7.41 4.38 18.44
C ALA A 4 -7.06 5.06 17.11
N LYS A 5 -7.67 6.24 16.86
CA LYS A 5 -7.42 7.00 15.63
C LYS A 5 -5.93 7.38 15.53
N GLY A 6 -5.27 6.93 14.45
CA GLY A 6 -3.86 7.21 14.21
C GLY A 6 -2.89 6.34 15.01
N GLU A 7 -3.40 5.32 15.71
CA GLU A 7 -2.58 4.30 16.35
C GLU A 7 -2.10 3.27 15.31
N PHE A 8 -0.88 2.77 15.52
CA PHE A 8 -0.32 1.66 14.77
C PHE A 8 -0.08 0.49 15.74
N ALA A 9 -0.70 -0.65 15.45
CA ALA A 9 -0.29 -1.91 16.05
C ALA A 9 0.88 -2.47 15.26
N VAL A 10 1.99 -2.73 15.94
CA VAL A 10 3.18 -3.35 15.35
C VAL A 10 3.30 -4.77 15.87
N SER A 11 3.51 -5.71 14.95
CA SER A 11 3.80 -7.11 15.24
C SER A 11 5.00 -7.56 14.43
N TYR A 12 5.65 -8.65 14.85
CA TYR A 12 6.87 -9.17 14.23
C TYR A 12 6.60 -10.58 13.72
N GLY A 13 6.94 -10.84 12.46
CA GLY A 13 6.99 -12.18 11.90
C GLY A 13 8.22 -12.96 12.40
N ASP A 14 8.20 -14.28 12.22
CA ASP A 14 9.35 -15.16 12.51
C ASP A 14 10.58 -14.85 11.63
N ASP A 15 10.36 -14.10 10.54
CA ASP A 15 11.33 -13.63 9.55
C ASP A 15 11.87 -12.22 9.86
N GLU A 16 11.61 -11.70 11.07
CA GLU A 16 11.98 -10.35 11.52
C GLU A 16 11.30 -9.21 10.73
N ILE A 17 10.33 -9.52 9.87
CA ILE A 17 9.52 -8.52 9.18
C ILE A 17 8.50 -7.95 10.15
N GLU A 18 8.48 -6.62 10.28
CA GLU A 18 7.45 -5.96 11.07
C GLU A 18 6.18 -5.79 10.21
N VAL A 19 5.04 -6.11 10.81
CA VAL A 19 3.72 -5.86 10.24
C VAL A 19 3.05 -4.76 11.05
N TRP A 20 2.94 -3.58 10.44
CA TRP A 20 2.29 -2.43 11.01
C TRP A 20 0.86 -2.37 10.53
N VAL A 21 -0.10 -2.22 11.43
CA VAL A 21 -1.52 -2.19 11.12
C VAL A 21 -2.15 -0.96 11.75
N THR A 22 -2.89 -0.20 10.96
CA THR A 22 -3.61 0.99 11.43
C THR A 22 -4.99 1.05 10.81
N GLN A 23 -5.93 1.65 11.54
CA GLN A 23 -7.27 1.89 11.06
C GLN A 23 -7.48 3.38 10.79
N MET A 24 -7.69 3.73 9.52
CA MET A 24 -7.76 5.12 9.08
C MET A 24 -9.00 5.41 8.22
N GLY A 25 -9.42 6.68 8.22
CA GLY A 25 -10.54 7.15 7.41
C GLY A 25 -11.93 6.89 8.01
N PRO A 26 -12.97 7.44 7.37
CA PRO A 26 -14.34 7.44 7.90
C PRO A 26 -15.02 6.06 7.84
N TRP A 27 -14.49 5.13 7.03
CA TRP A 27 -14.97 3.74 6.93
C TRP A 27 -14.08 2.76 7.66
N ALA A 28 -13.13 3.28 8.45
CA ALA A 28 -12.25 2.48 9.27
C ALA A 28 -11.44 1.47 8.44
N ASN A 29 -10.85 1.98 7.35
CA ASN A 29 -10.06 1.21 6.40
C ASN A 29 -8.81 0.69 7.09
N MET A 30 -8.55 -0.60 6.90
CA MET A 30 -7.32 -1.20 7.40
C MET A 30 -6.20 -0.86 6.44
N ASN A 31 -5.17 -0.20 6.94
CA ASN A 31 -3.93 0.02 6.22
C ASN A 31 -2.83 -0.78 6.89
N THR A 32 -1.92 -1.30 6.08
CA THR A 32 -0.86 -2.18 6.55
C THR A 32 0.48 -1.72 6.00
N ALA A 33 1.57 -1.96 6.71
CA ALA A 33 2.89 -1.92 6.09
C ALA A 33 3.70 -3.14 6.51
N PHE A 34 4.56 -3.59 5.60
CA PHE A 34 5.61 -4.56 5.86
C PHE A 34 6.93 -3.81 5.91
N VAL A 35 7.70 -4.02 6.99
CA VAL A 35 8.96 -3.32 7.26
C VAL A 35 10.08 -4.34 7.40
N ASP A 36 11.05 -4.26 6.50
CA ASP A 36 12.34 -4.93 6.61
C ASP A 36 13.39 -3.87 6.95
N ARG A 37 13.74 -3.77 8.24
CA ARG A 37 14.75 -2.81 8.71
C ARG A 37 16.16 -3.15 8.23
N VAL A 38 16.46 -4.43 7.98
CA VAL A 38 17.79 -4.89 7.57
C VAL A 38 18.13 -4.40 6.17
N HIS A 39 17.15 -4.46 5.26
CA HIS A 39 17.32 -4.02 3.88
C HIS A 39 16.78 -2.62 3.60
N GLY A 40 16.19 -1.97 4.61
CA GLY A 40 15.61 -0.63 4.49
C GLY A 40 14.38 -0.59 3.60
N VAL A 41 13.59 -1.67 3.56
CA VAL A 41 12.37 -1.76 2.75
C VAL A 41 11.15 -1.50 3.61
N VAL A 42 10.29 -0.59 3.16
CA VAL A 42 9.00 -0.29 3.79
C VAL A 42 7.94 -0.28 2.68
N ALA A 43 7.10 -1.31 2.69
CA ALA A 43 6.01 -1.48 1.72
C ALA A 43 4.66 -1.17 2.38
N ILE A 44 4.07 -0.03 2.04
CA ILE A 44 2.76 0.38 2.57
C ILE A 44 1.65 -0.12 1.65
N VAL A 45 0.63 -0.75 2.23
CA VAL A 45 -0.56 -1.23 1.55
C VAL A 45 -1.72 -0.25 1.77
N ASP A 46 -2.29 0.24 0.67
CA ASP A 46 -3.49 1.09 0.61
C ASP A 46 -3.50 2.35 1.50
N PRO A 47 -2.46 3.21 1.48
CA PRO A 47 -2.36 4.33 2.41
C PRO A 47 -3.53 5.32 2.28
N TYR A 48 -4.33 5.47 3.34
CA TYR A 48 -5.40 6.48 3.40
C TYR A 48 -4.86 7.86 3.81
N ASP A 49 -4.23 8.00 4.99
CA ASP A 49 -3.65 9.27 5.44
C ASP A 49 -2.13 9.28 5.22
N GLY A 50 -1.71 9.79 4.07
CA GLY A 50 -0.30 9.86 3.72
C GLY A 50 0.54 10.69 4.69
N LYS A 51 -0.02 11.72 5.35
CA LYS A 51 0.73 12.50 6.35
C LYS A 51 0.89 11.72 7.64
N GLY A 52 -0.15 11.01 8.07
CA GLY A 52 -0.12 10.12 9.23
C GLY A 52 0.93 9.02 9.06
N TRP A 53 0.95 8.37 7.88
CA TRP A 53 1.97 7.38 7.53
C TRP A 53 3.39 7.95 7.54
N LEU A 54 3.62 9.09 6.86
CA LEU A 54 4.94 9.74 6.85
C LEU A 54 5.42 10.08 8.25
N LYS A 55 4.53 10.61 9.10
CA LYS A 55 4.88 10.93 10.49
C LYS A 55 5.24 9.67 11.28
N ALA A 56 4.44 8.62 11.19
CA ALA A 56 4.67 7.40 11.96
C ALA A 56 5.97 6.69 11.55
N LEU A 57 6.31 6.71 10.26
CA LEU A 57 7.58 6.19 9.77
C LEU A 57 8.76 7.07 10.22
N ASP A 58 8.65 8.40 10.12
CA ASP A 58 9.70 9.34 10.55
C ASP A 58 10.02 9.22 12.04
N ASP A 59 8.99 9.07 12.90
CA ASP A 59 9.16 8.84 14.34
C ASP A 59 10.02 7.58 14.65
N GLU A 60 10.05 6.62 13.73
CA GLU A 60 10.79 5.35 13.82
C GLU A 60 12.05 5.31 12.92
N ASN A 61 12.43 6.46 12.34
CA ASN A 61 13.55 6.61 11.39
C ASN A 61 13.44 5.71 10.15
N LEU A 62 12.21 5.48 9.67
CA LEU A 62 11.89 4.68 8.50
C LEU A 62 11.52 5.57 7.30
N ILE A 63 11.85 5.12 6.10
CA ILE A 63 11.55 5.81 4.84
C ILE A 63 10.68 4.86 3.98
N PRO A 64 9.52 5.30 3.47
CA PRO A 64 8.69 4.46 2.61
C PRO A 64 9.37 4.21 1.27
N THR A 65 9.45 2.95 0.84
CA THR A 65 10.07 2.58 -0.44
C THR A 65 9.05 2.11 -1.48
N HIS A 66 7.95 1.49 -1.03
CA HIS A 66 6.91 0.98 -1.92
C HIS A 66 5.51 1.33 -1.41
N ILE A 67 4.60 1.55 -2.34
CA ILE A 67 3.16 1.51 -2.14
C ILE A 67 2.61 0.35 -2.96
N LEU A 68 1.90 -0.56 -2.29
CA LEU A 68 1.18 -1.65 -2.93
C LEU A 68 -0.31 -1.35 -2.84
N LEU A 69 -0.98 -1.24 -3.99
CA LEU A 69 -2.42 -0.97 -4.03
C LEU A 69 -3.18 -2.25 -4.32
N THR A 70 -4.08 -2.63 -3.41
CA THR A 70 -4.98 -3.77 -3.62
C THR A 70 -6.00 -3.44 -4.71
N HIS A 71 -6.53 -2.21 -4.66
CA HIS A 71 -7.41 -1.64 -5.68
C HIS A 71 -7.48 -0.11 -5.58
N THR A 72 -7.97 0.57 -6.63
CA THR A 72 -7.88 2.04 -6.71
C THR A 72 -9.13 2.79 -6.26
N HIS A 73 -9.85 2.29 -5.26
CA HIS A 73 -10.87 3.13 -4.64
C HIS A 73 -10.22 4.31 -3.90
N LYS A 74 -10.95 5.42 -3.82
CA LYS A 74 -10.40 6.70 -3.31
C LYS A 74 -9.89 6.55 -1.89
N ASP A 75 -10.56 5.73 -1.11
CA ASP A 75 -10.30 5.45 0.29
C ASP A 75 -9.12 4.48 0.52
N HIS A 76 -8.57 3.89 -0.55
CA HIS A 76 -7.32 3.13 -0.52
C HIS A 76 -6.13 3.92 -1.10
N THR A 77 -6.40 5.02 -1.82
CA THR A 77 -5.40 5.79 -2.57
C THR A 77 -5.20 7.23 -2.08
N ALA A 78 -6.00 7.68 -1.12
CA ALA A 78 -6.03 9.08 -0.65
C ALA A 78 -4.65 9.58 -0.16
N GLY A 79 -3.82 8.70 0.40
CA GLY A 79 -2.51 9.03 0.94
C GLY A 79 -1.39 9.04 -0.11
N VAL A 80 -1.58 8.38 -1.25
CA VAL A 80 -0.55 8.15 -2.27
C VAL A 80 0.06 9.47 -2.75
N LYS A 81 -0.76 10.48 -3.04
CA LYS A 81 -0.29 11.78 -3.52
C LYS A 81 0.62 12.50 -2.52
N ALA A 82 0.32 12.41 -1.23
CA ALA A 82 1.11 13.06 -0.19
C ALA A 82 2.47 12.35 -0.04
N ILE A 83 2.47 11.01 -0.05
CA ILE A 83 3.69 10.21 0.05
C ILE A 83 4.59 10.43 -1.16
N ARG A 84 4.08 10.34 -2.40
CA ARG A 84 4.85 10.61 -3.63
C ARG A 84 5.42 12.02 -3.69
N LYS A 85 4.75 13.00 -3.08
CA LYS A 85 5.28 14.37 -3.03
C LYS A 85 6.50 14.47 -2.11
N ALA A 86 6.52 13.71 -1.01
CA ALA A 86 7.63 13.67 -0.06
C ALA A 86 8.77 12.75 -0.54
N HIS A 87 8.42 11.66 -1.23
CA HIS A 87 9.33 10.64 -1.77
C HIS A 87 9.03 10.43 -3.27
N PRO A 88 9.56 11.27 -4.16
CA PRO A 88 9.33 11.17 -5.60
C PRO A 88 9.82 9.86 -6.23
N GLU A 89 10.79 9.21 -5.59
CA GLU A 89 11.38 7.93 -5.97
C GLU A 89 10.55 6.70 -5.59
N ILE A 90 9.48 6.89 -4.79
CA ILE A 90 8.70 5.77 -4.28
C ILE A 90 8.07 4.95 -5.41
N GLU A 91 8.17 3.63 -5.30
CA GLU A 91 7.50 2.75 -6.23
C GLU A 91 6.01 2.63 -5.89
N VAL A 92 5.15 2.73 -6.89
CA VAL A 92 3.71 2.52 -6.75
C VAL A 92 3.31 1.36 -7.65
N TRP A 93 2.90 0.27 -7.00
CA TRP A 93 2.47 -0.97 -7.62
C TRP A 93 0.94 -1.09 -7.58
N GLY A 94 0.36 -1.60 -8.67
CA GLY A 94 -1.06 -1.90 -8.76
C GLY A 94 -1.36 -2.84 -9.93
N HIS A 95 -2.50 -3.53 -9.89
CA HIS A 95 -2.94 -4.36 -11.01
C HIS A 95 -3.53 -3.47 -12.12
N GLU A 96 -3.32 -3.82 -13.39
CA GLU A 96 -3.79 -2.99 -14.51
C GLU A 96 -5.31 -2.87 -14.62
N GLU A 97 -6.02 -3.85 -14.04
CA GLU A 97 -7.49 -3.93 -13.96
C GLU A 97 -8.04 -3.28 -12.67
N SER A 98 -7.18 -3.08 -11.66
CA SER A 98 -7.57 -2.51 -10.35
C SER A 98 -8.07 -1.07 -10.39
N VAL A 99 -7.97 -0.41 -11.54
CA VAL A 99 -8.46 0.93 -11.78
C VAL A 99 -9.98 0.92 -11.85
N SER A 100 -10.63 1.59 -10.89
CA SER A 100 -12.09 1.72 -10.86
C SER A 100 -12.65 2.10 -12.24
N PRO A 101 -13.65 1.37 -12.75
CA PRO A 101 -14.15 1.52 -14.11
C PRO A 101 -15.00 2.79 -14.27
N SER A 102 -15.31 3.48 -13.16
CA SER A 102 -15.98 4.77 -13.22
C SER A 102 -15.16 5.73 -14.08
N ILE A 103 -15.83 6.49 -14.95
CA ILE A 103 -15.21 7.54 -15.79
C ILE A 103 -14.36 8.47 -14.91
N LEU A 104 -14.85 8.75 -13.70
CA LEU A 104 -14.15 9.55 -12.70
C LEU A 104 -12.87 8.86 -12.18
N GLY A 105 -12.92 7.56 -11.87
CA GLY A 105 -11.77 6.75 -11.46
C GLY A 105 -10.65 6.75 -12.50
N ARG A 106 -10.99 6.54 -13.78
CA ARG A 106 -10.03 6.63 -14.91
C ARG A 106 -9.43 8.02 -15.13
N ILE A 107 -10.12 9.08 -14.71
CA ILE A 107 -9.66 10.47 -14.82
C ILE A 107 -8.72 10.83 -13.64
N PHE A 108 -9.04 10.39 -12.43
CA PHE A 108 -8.27 10.70 -11.22
C PHE A 108 -7.10 9.75 -10.95
N PHE A 109 -7.18 8.50 -11.40
CA PHE A 109 -6.10 7.51 -11.38
C PHE A 109 -5.96 6.94 -12.79
N ARG A 110 -4.88 7.29 -13.45
CA ARG A 110 -4.52 6.72 -14.76
C ARG A 110 -3.60 5.53 -14.53
N ARG A 111 -3.58 4.57 -15.47
CA ARG A 111 -2.51 3.55 -15.53
C ARG A 111 -1.10 4.15 -15.42
N THR A 112 -0.93 5.41 -15.83
CA THR A 112 0.34 6.16 -15.75
C THR A 112 0.73 6.63 -14.34
N ASP A 113 -0.12 6.43 -13.33
CA ASP A 113 0.17 6.79 -11.94
C ASP A 113 0.89 5.67 -11.17
N PHE A 114 0.90 4.45 -11.72
CA PHE A 114 1.73 3.35 -11.22
C PHE A 114 3.13 3.45 -11.84
N THR A 115 4.16 3.20 -11.03
CA THR A 115 5.52 2.99 -11.55
C THR A 115 5.68 1.56 -12.05
N HIS A 116 4.92 0.62 -11.47
CA HIS A 116 4.97 -0.81 -11.75
C HIS A 116 3.57 -1.40 -11.78
N VAL A 117 3.36 -2.39 -12.66
CA VAL A 117 2.03 -2.91 -12.97
C VAL A 117 2.03 -4.44 -12.95
N TRP A 118 1.05 -5.02 -12.26
CA TRP A 118 0.71 -6.44 -12.38
C TRP A 118 -0.36 -6.65 -13.47
N ASN A 119 -0.26 -7.75 -14.21
CA ASN A 119 -1.10 -8.05 -15.38
C ASN A 119 -1.42 -9.54 -15.56
N HIS A 120 -1.29 -10.35 -14.50
CA HIS A 120 -1.56 -11.78 -14.54
C HIS A 120 -3.07 -12.08 -14.59
N ALA A 121 -3.43 -13.27 -15.08
CA ALA A 121 -4.83 -13.58 -15.33
C ALA A 121 -5.63 -13.74 -14.01
N PRO A 122 -6.98 -13.66 -14.05
CA PRO A 122 -7.80 -13.89 -12.87
C PRO A 122 -7.50 -15.22 -12.18
N ASN A 123 -7.37 -15.17 -10.84
CA ASN A 123 -6.98 -16.27 -9.96
C ASN A 123 -5.54 -16.77 -10.12
N GLU A 124 -4.72 -16.12 -10.94
CA GLU A 124 -3.29 -16.37 -10.94
C GLU A 124 -2.63 -15.66 -9.76
N ALA A 125 -1.48 -16.20 -9.36
CA ALA A 125 -0.67 -15.69 -8.28
C ALA A 125 0.74 -15.45 -8.81
N MET A 126 1.35 -14.34 -8.38
CA MET A 126 2.76 -14.07 -8.59
C MET A 126 3.41 -13.64 -7.28
N VAL A 127 4.72 -13.83 -7.19
CA VAL A 127 5.48 -13.35 -6.03
C VAL A 127 5.92 -11.91 -6.31
N TRP A 128 5.64 -11.03 -5.36
CA TRP A 128 6.31 -9.73 -5.25
C TRP A 128 7.33 -9.84 -4.12
N GLU A 129 8.56 -9.38 -4.37
CA GLU A 129 9.65 -9.44 -3.42
C GLU A 129 10.45 -8.14 -3.38
N SER A 130 10.89 -7.75 -2.19
CA SER A 130 11.80 -6.62 -1.98
C SER A 130 12.49 -6.75 -0.63
N GLY A 131 13.82 -6.78 -0.62
CA GLY A 131 14.58 -7.20 0.57
C GLY A 131 14.22 -8.63 0.95
N SER A 132 13.85 -8.85 2.21
CA SER A 132 13.39 -10.14 2.75
C SER A 132 11.86 -10.30 2.70
N ILE A 133 11.12 -9.28 2.25
CA ILE A 133 9.66 -9.32 2.16
C ILE A 133 9.26 -10.13 0.93
N HIS A 134 8.48 -11.18 1.12
CA HIS A 134 7.92 -12.00 0.04
C HIS A 134 6.39 -12.07 0.17
N LEU A 135 5.67 -11.50 -0.79
CA LEU A 135 4.21 -11.48 -0.81
C LEU A 135 3.68 -12.25 -2.02
N THR A 136 2.64 -13.04 -1.82
CA THR A 136 1.89 -13.63 -2.93
C THR A 136 0.78 -12.68 -3.35
N VAL A 137 0.91 -12.12 -4.55
CA VAL A 137 -0.06 -11.21 -5.16
C VAL A 137 -1.02 -12.02 -6.03
N ILE A 138 -2.27 -12.14 -5.59
CA ILE A 138 -3.31 -12.89 -6.29
C ILE A 138 -4.22 -11.90 -7.03
N HIS A 139 -4.43 -12.11 -8.33
CA HIS A 139 -5.40 -11.31 -9.06
C HIS A 139 -6.81 -11.83 -8.77
N SER A 140 -7.53 -11.12 -7.90
CA SER A 140 -8.87 -11.50 -7.42
C SER A 140 -9.93 -10.46 -7.85
N PRO A 141 -10.31 -10.41 -9.14
CA PRO A 141 -11.27 -9.42 -9.64
C PRO A 141 -12.67 -9.65 -9.08
N GLY A 142 -13.45 -8.57 -8.96
CA GLY A 142 -14.82 -8.61 -8.44
C GLY A 142 -15.28 -7.26 -7.91
N HIS A 143 -14.80 -6.87 -6.71
CA HIS A 143 -15.13 -5.56 -6.10
C HIS A 143 -14.60 -4.38 -6.92
N ALA A 144 -13.36 -4.52 -7.43
CA ALA A 144 -12.80 -3.74 -8.52
C ALA A 144 -12.57 -4.69 -9.71
N PRO A 145 -12.55 -4.16 -10.96
CA PRO A 145 -12.41 -4.97 -12.17
C PRO A 145 -11.15 -5.83 -12.15
#